data_AF-A0A183F4W7-F1
#
_entry.id   AF-A0A183F4W7-F1
#
_cell.length_a   1.000
_cell.length_b   1.000
_cell.length_c   1.000
_cell.angle_alpha   90.00
_cell.angle_beta   90.00
_cell.angle_gamma   90.00
#
_symmetry.space_group_name_H-M   'P 1'
#
loop_
_entity.id
_entity.type
_entity.pdbx_description
1 polymer ?
#
loop_
_entity_poly.entity_id
_entity_poly.type
_entity_poly.pdbx_seq_one_letter_code
_entity_poly.pdbx_strand_id
1 'polypeptide(L)'
;MLKQLLRELIDRTVEKKFQPKILFRRSESVAERMLAAWFTFLMHDYLRNFAGKRLYDLYWGIKQQMEKGPQDALTLEARYSLSEEKLLRATFEYKELTIFIAADSMGYSQPDMPVRVLDCDTITQVKEKCLDAKYRTVPYSDRPNANDLDLEWRTGINGRMVLQDIDSTSRAEPGGWKRLNTLSHYNVPNNAVLMLSLLSERSEKSTLSLKNSPTLSRPWVGTNSSSNSKDTEGQKLFHLVKPTEHGPSENQEKMVTEIYLTRLLMMKGTLQKFINDLLESIFSTTSRSAPLPAAIKYMFDFMDEQALEHGITDPEVVHAWKSNALPLRFWVNLIKNPHFVFDIQKPTKVRSYSG
;
A
#
# COMPACT_ATOMS: atom_id res chain seq x y z
N MET A 1 -14.91 14.94 -32.07
CA MET A 1 -14.63 15.86 -30.94
C MET A 1 -13.23 15.68 -30.35
N LEU A 2 -12.88 14.58 -29.66
CA LEU A 2 -11.54 14.44 -29.03
C LEU A 2 -10.37 14.63 -30.01
N LYS A 3 -10.37 13.95 -31.16
CA LYS A 3 -9.31 14.12 -32.18
C LYS A 3 -9.15 15.57 -32.65
N GLN A 4 -10.25 16.31 -32.78
CA GLN A 4 -10.23 17.71 -33.18
C GLN A 4 -9.55 18.57 -32.10
N LEU A 5 -9.93 18.38 -30.84
CA LEU A 5 -9.29 19.08 -29.71
C LEU A 5 -7.80 18.75 -29.57
N LEU A 6 -7.41 17.51 -29.86
CA LEU A 6 -6.01 17.08 -29.85
C LEU A 6 -5.23 17.69 -31.02
N ARG A 7 -5.82 17.75 -32.22
CA ARG A 7 -5.25 18.43 -33.37
C ARG A 7 -5.02 19.91 -33.07
N GLU A 8 -6.05 20.62 -32.61
CA GLU A 8 -5.92 22.04 -32.22
C GLU A 8 -4.90 22.27 -31.10
N LEU A 9 -4.65 21.27 -30.24
CA LEU A 9 -3.60 21.34 -29.24
C LEU A 9 -2.21 21.18 -29.87
N ILE A 10 -2.04 20.21 -30.78
CA ILE A 10 -0.81 19.98 -31.53
C ILE A 10 -0.46 21.21 -32.37
N ASP A 11 -1.42 21.74 -33.14
CA ASP A 11 -1.25 22.93 -33.98
C ASP A 11 -0.70 24.09 -33.13
N ARG A 12 -1.34 24.37 -31.99
CA ARG A 12 -0.90 25.42 -31.05
C ARG A 12 0.49 25.16 -30.47
N THR A 13 0.85 23.91 -30.22
CA THR A 13 2.18 23.56 -29.70
C THR A 13 3.26 23.80 -30.75
N VAL A 14 3.00 23.42 -32.00
CA VAL A 14 3.93 23.58 -33.13
C VAL A 14 4.06 25.06 -33.53
N GLU A 15 2.93 25.77 -33.70
CA GLU A 15 2.90 27.19 -34.08
C GLU A 15 3.62 28.09 -33.09
N LYS A 16 3.42 27.86 -31.78
CA LYS A 16 4.06 28.64 -30.71
C LYS A 16 5.52 28.25 -30.47
N LYS A 17 6.09 27.35 -31.30
CA LYS A 17 7.46 26.82 -31.17
C LYS A 17 7.76 26.25 -29.78
N PHE A 18 6.74 25.73 -29.10
CA PHE A 18 6.98 24.98 -27.87
C PHE A 18 7.70 23.68 -28.19
N GLN A 19 8.48 23.16 -27.24
CA GLN A 19 9.21 21.91 -27.43
C GLN A 19 8.22 20.76 -27.70
N PRO A 20 8.16 20.20 -28.93
CA PRO A 20 7.10 19.25 -29.26
C PRO A 20 7.16 17.97 -28.40
N LYS A 21 8.37 17.58 -27.96
CA LYS A 21 8.62 16.41 -27.10
C LYS A 21 7.89 16.45 -25.74
N ILE A 22 7.49 17.62 -25.25
CA ILE A 22 6.81 17.75 -23.94
C ILE A 22 5.28 17.67 -24.02
N LEU A 23 4.71 17.53 -25.23
CA LEU A 23 3.27 17.40 -25.39
C LEU A 23 2.73 16.17 -24.64
N PHE A 24 1.53 16.28 -24.05
CA PHE A 24 0.89 15.29 -23.18
C PHE A 24 1.57 15.06 -21.80
N ARG A 25 2.74 15.69 -21.54
CA ARG A 25 3.54 15.45 -20.33
C ARG A 25 3.00 16.09 -19.06
N ARG A 26 2.15 17.13 -19.12
CA ARG A 26 1.63 17.80 -17.91
C ARG A 26 0.11 17.73 -17.67
N SER A 27 -0.71 17.37 -18.67
CA SER A 27 -2.17 17.27 -18.53
C SER A 27 -2.83 18.61 -18.17
N GLU A 28 -2.32 19.68 -18.77
CA GLU A 28 -2.77 21.04 -18.47
C GLU A 28 -4.04 21.39 -19.26
N SER A 29 -4.24 20.78 -20.44
CA SER A 29 -5.40 21.01 -21.30
C SER A 29 -6.58 20.05 -21.02
N VAL A 30 -7.78 20.50 -21.41
CA VAL A 30 -8.98 19.65 -21.41
C VAL A 30 -8.80 18.45 -22.35
N ALA A 31 -8.18 18.66 -23.51
CA ALA A 31 -7.92 17.60 -24.49
C ALA A 31 -7.05 16.47 -23.91
N GLU A 32 -5.98 16.80 -23.17
CA GLU A 32 -5.13 15.82 -22.49
C GLU A 32 -5.89 15.02 -21.42
N ARG A 33 -6.73 15.69 -20.62
CA ARG A 33 -7.53 15.03 -19.58
C ARG A 33 -8.58 14.12 -20.20
N MET A 34 -9.22 14.56 -21.28
CA MET A 34 -10.15 13.75 -22.05
C MET A 34 -9.46 12.55 -22.71
N LEU A 35 -8.23 12.70 -23.19
CA LEU A 35 -7.44 11.60 -23.75
C LEU A 35 -7.15 10.52 -22.69
N ALA A 36 -6.74 10.93 -21.48
CA ALA A 36 -6.55 10.00 -20.38
C ALA A 36 -7.85 9.26 -20.03
N ALA A 37 -8.98 9.98 -19.92
CA ALA A 37 -10.30 9.37 -19.68
C ALA A 37 -10.73 8.43 -20.81
N TRP A 38 -10.46 8.79 -22.07
CA TRP A 38 -10.76 7.98 -23.25
C TRP A 38 -10.00 6.65 -23.22
N PHE A 39 -8.71 6.67 -22.90
CA PHE A 39 -7.96 5.44 -22.66
C PHE A 39 -8.52 4.66 -21.49
N THR A 40 -8.88 5.30 -20.38
CA THR A 40 -9.48 4.61 -19.22
C THR A 40 -10.73 3.82 -19.60
N PHE A 41 -11.66 4.41 -20.36
CA PHE A 41 -12.87 3.70 -20.78
C PHE A 41 -12.58 2.53 -21.72
N LEU A 42 -11.73 2.74 -22.74
CA LEU A 42 -11.51 1.73 -23.77
C LEU A 42 -10.52 0.64 -23.37
N MET A 43 -9.68 0.90 -22.37
CA MET A 43 -8.72 -0.08 -21.84
C MET A 43 -9.32 -0.91 -20.70
N HIS A 44 -10.53 -0.63 -20.24
CA HIS A 44 -11.16 -1.35 -19.14
C HIS A 44 -11.25 -2.87 -19.40
N ASP A 45 -11.74 -3.28 -20.57
CA ASP A 45 -11.86 -4.70 -20.89
C ASP A 45 -10.49 -5.37 -21.03
N TYR A 46 -9.48 -4.63 -21.50
CA TYR A 46 -8.12 -5.12 -21.54
C TYR A 46 -7.54 -5.36 -20.14
N LEU A 47 -7.77 -4.41 -19.22
CA LEU A 47 -7.42 -4.59 -17.81
C LEU A 47 -8.14 -5.79 -17.21
N ARG A 48 -9.46 -5.88 -17.40
CA ARG A 48 -10.27 -6.96 -16.81
C ARG A 48 -9.82 -8.34 -17.25
N ASN A 49 -9.51 -8.50 -18.54
CA ASN A 49 -9.30 -9.82 -19.13
C ASN A 49 -7.82 -10.23 -19.24
N PHE A 50 -6.88 -9.28 -19.25
CA PHE A 50 -5.47 -9.58 -19.54
C PHE A 50 -4.51 -9.01 -18.48
N ALA A 51 -4.46 -7.68 -18.32
CA ALA A 51 -3.42 -7.03 -17.50
C ALA A 51 -3.73 -6.97 -16.00
N GLY A 52 -5.00 -7.00 -15.62
CA GLY A 52 -5.47 -6.81 -14.25
C GLY A 52 -4.93 -7.88 -13.30
N LYS A 53 -4.92 -9.15 -13.71
CA LYS A 53 -4.34 -10.22 -12.89
C LYS A 53 -2.87 -9.95 -12.57
N ARG A 54 -2.07 -9.54 -13.56
CA ARG A 54 -0.63 -9.26 -13.37
C ARG A 54 -0.38 -8.05 -12.49
N LEU A 55 -1.23 -7.02 -12.62
CA LEU A 55 -1.19 -5.86 -11.75
C LEU A 55 -1.53 -6.23 -10.29
N TYR A 56 -2.55 -7.08 -10.10
CA TYR A 56 -2.94 -7.58 -8.78
C TYR A 56 -1.86 -8.49 -8.17
N ASP A 57 -1.27 -9.40 -8.96
CA ASP A 57 -0.17 -10.26 -8.54
C ASP A 57 1.05 -9.43 -8.11
N LEU A 58 1.38 -8.34 -8.82
CA LEU A 58 2.44 -7.41 -8.42
C LEU A 58 2.11 -6.69 -7.11
N TYR A 59 0.90 -6.14 -6.97
CA TYR A 59 0.45 -5.49 -5.73
C TYR A 59 0.60 -6.44 -4.53
N TRP A 60 0.09 -7.67 -4.67
CA TRP A 60 0.13 -8.65 -3.60
C TRP A 60 1.55 -9.15 -3.33
N GLY A 61 2.36 -9.32 -4.38
CA GLY A 61 3.78 -9.67 -4.26
C GLY A 61 4.57 -8.63 -3.48
N ILE A 62 4.34 -7.33 -3.74
CA ILE A 62 4.93 -6.22 -2.97
C ILE A 62 4.49 -6.31 -1.51
N LYS A 63 3.16 -6.36 -1.25
CA LYS A 63 2.60 -6.39 0.10
C LYS A 63 3.17 -7.55 0.93
N GLN A 64 3.10 -8.77 0.40
CA GLN A 64 3.62 -9.96 1.10
C GLN A 64 5.12 -9.89 1.36
N GLN A 65 5.92 -9.34 0.44
CA GLN A 65 7.35 -9.26 0.64
C GLN A 65 7.73 -8.17 1.65
N MET A 66 6.98 -7.06 1.70
CA MET A 66 7.15 -6.03 2.74
C MET A 66 6.86 -6.61 4.13
N GLU A 67 5.75 -7.35 4.28
CA GLU A 67 5.27 -7.90 5.56
C GLU A 67 6.14 -9.01 6.17
N LYS A 68 7.11 -9.55 5.42
CA LYS A 68 8.12 -10.49 5.95
C LYS A 68 9.16 -9.83 6.86
N GLY A 69 9.25 -8.51 6.84
CA GLY A 69 10.19 -7.74 7.63
C GLY A 69 9.48 -6.70 8.50
N PRO A 70 10.16 -6.17 9.52
CA PRO A 70 9.60 -5.12 10.36
C PRO A 70 9.18 -3.90 9.54
N GLN A 71 8.00 -3.38 9.87
CA GLN A 71 7.45 -2.15 9.30
C GLN A 71 7.02 -1.23 10.44
N ASP A 72 7.49 0.01 10.41
CA ASP A 72 7.08 1.01 11.39
C ASP A 72 5.66 1.48 11.08
N ALA A 73 4.78 1.46 12.09
CA ALA A 73 3.35 1.67 11.90
C ALA A 73 3.01 3.15 11.66
N LEU A 74 3.94 4.07 11.98
CA LEU A 74 3.72 5.50 11.92
C LEU A 74 4.46 6.14 10.73
N THR A 75 5.74 5.81 10.54
CA THR A 75 6.56 6.35 9.43
C THR A 75 6.33 5.59 8.11
N LEU A 76 5.81 4.37 8.21
CA LEU A 76 5.65 3.39 7.13
C LEU A 76 6.99 2.94 6.52
N GLU A 77 8.10 3.19 7.20
CA GLU A 77 9.40 2.64 6.82
C GLU A 77 9.42 1.13 7.03
N ALA A 78 9.97 0.39 6.06
CA ALA A 78 9.98 -1.07 6.08
C ALA A 78 11.38 -1.61 5.84
N ARG A 79 11.69 -2.75 6.45
CA ARG A 79 12.96 -3.46 6.22
C ARG A 79 13.12 -3.89 4.76
N TYR A 80 12.03 -4.33 4.13
CA TYR A 80 11.97 -4.65 2.72
C TYR A 80 11.17 -3.56 1.99
N SER A 81 11.86 -2.75 1.19
CA SER A 81 11.28 -1.65 0.41
C SER A 81 11.94 -1.61 -0.97
N LEU A 82 11.23 -1.07 -1.97
CA LEU A 82 11.80 -0.70 -3.27
C LEU A 82 12.26 0.77 -3.31
N SER A 83 11.89 1.56 -2.31
CA SER A 83 12.24 2.98 -2.16
C SER A 83 13.27 3.14 -1.06
N GLU A 84 14.39 3.79 -1.37
CA GLU A 84 15.44 4.13 -0.41
C GLU A 84 14.93 5.03 0.72
N GLU A 85 14.04 5.97 0.40
CA GLU A 85 13.41 6.88 1.37
C GLU A 85 12.50 6.14 2.37
N LYS A 86 12.00 4.97 1.98
CA LYS A 86 11.11 4.13 2.82
C LYS A 86 11.82 2.93 3.43
N LEU A 87 13.15 2.89 3.39
CA LEU A 87 13.91 1.87 4.09
C LEU A 87 13.97 2.16 5.59
N LEU A 88 13.59 1.17 6.37
CA LEU A 88 13.79 1.19 7.82
C LEU A 88 15.29 1.10 8.13
N ARG A 89 15.84 2.19 8.64
CA ARG A 89 17.28 2.31 8.93
C ARG A 89 17.68 1.75 10.29
N ALA A 90 16.74 1.67 11.24
CA ALA A 90 16.99 1.09 12.55
C ALA A 90 17.36 -0.40 12.50
N THR A 91 18.28 -0.80 13.38
CA THR A 91 18.71 -2.19 13.57
C THR A 91 18.29 -2.69 14.94
N PHE A 92 17.49 -3.75 14.97
CA PHE A 92 17.07 -4.46 16.17
C PHE A 92 16.76 -5.92 15.82
N GLU A 93 16.77 -6.78 16.83
CA GLU A 93 16.35 -8.18 16.69
C GLU A 93 14.83 -8.29 16.68
N TYR A 94 14.32 -9.18 15.83
CA TYR A 94 12.90 -9.52 15.75
C TYR A 94 12.78 -11.01 15.44
N LYS A 95 11.62 -11.59 15.79
CA LYS A 95 11.31 -13.01 15.60
C LYS A 95 10.06 -13.15 14.74
N GLU A 96 10.12 -14.07 13.78
CA GLU A 96 8.92 -14.54 13.08
C GLU A 96 8.14 -15.48 14.02
N LEU A 97 6.84 -15.24 14.14
CA LEU A 97 5.90 -16.05 14.90
C LEU A 97 4.81 -16.56 13.95
N THR A 98 4.33 -17.78 14.20
CA THR A 98 3.08 -18.30 13.66
C THR A 98 2.04 -18.25 14.78
N ILE A 99 1.01 -17.45 14.62
CA ILE A 99 -0.16 -17.41 15.51
C ILE A 99 -1.33 -18.14 14.84
N PHE A 100 -2.32 -18.53 15.62
CA PHE A 100 -3.51 -19.23 15.15
C PHE A 100 -4.76 -18.42 15.45
N ILE A 101 -5.57 -18.13 14.43
CA ILE A 101 -6.85 -17.43 14.60
C ILE A 101 -7.95 -18.45 14.83
N ALA A 102 -8.56 -18.37 16.01
CA ALA A 102 -9.69 -19.20 16.40
C ALA A 102 -10.83 -19.03 15.40
N ALA A 103 -11.37 -20.17 14.93
CA ALA A 103 -12.55 -20.17 14.08
C ALA A 103 -13.79 -19.63 14.82
N ASP A 104 -14.68 -18.94 14.11
CA ASP A 104 -15.97 -18.52 14.67
C ASP A 104 -16.80 -19.78 14.93
N SER A 105 -17.23 -19.97 16.18
CA SER A 105 -17.86 -21.20 16.66
C SER A 105 -19.33 -21.35 16.23
N MET A 106 -19.64 -21.12 14.96
CA MET A 106 -20.98 -21.21 14.39
C MET A 106 -21.06 -22.39 13.43
N GLY A 107 -21.04 -23.60 13.99
CA GLY A 107 -21.33 -24.86 13.29
C GLY A 107 -20.19 -25.33 12.39
N TYR A 108 -19.67 -26.52 12.69
CA TYR A 108 -18.52 -27.20 12.08
C TYR A 108 -17.15 -26.68 12.56
N SER A 109 -16.35 -27.62 13.06
CA SER A 109 -14.99 -27.43 13.58
C SER A 109 -14.03 -27.02 12.46
N GLN A 110 -14.07 -25.77 12.03
CA GLN A 110 -12.99 -25.23 11.20
C GLN A 110 -11.72 -25.16 12.05
N PRO A 111 -10.58 -25.67 11.55
CA PRO A 111 -9.33 -25.60 12.27
C PRO A 111 -8.89 -24.14 12.41
N ASP A 112 -8.17 -23.84 13.49
CA ASP A 112 -7.61 -22.51 13.68
C ASP A 112 -6.67 -22.17 12.52
N MET A 113 -6.76 -20.93 12.03
CA MET A 113 -6.07 -20.51 10.82
C MET A 113 -4.67 -19.96 11.16
N PRO A 114 -3.59 -20.52 10.59
CA PRO A 114 -2.24 -20.03 10.86
C PRO A 114 -1.98 -18.70 10.15
N VAL A 115 -1.39 -17.74 10.88
CA VAL A 115 -0.99 -16.43 10.37
C VAL A 115 0.44 -16.16 10.81
N ARG A 116 1.31 -15.86 9.83
CA ARG A 116 2.68 -15.41 10.12
C ARG A 116 2.69 -13.94 10.46
N VAL A 117 3.35 -13.61 11.56
CA VAL A 117 3.49 -12.26 12.11
C VAL A 117 4.91 -12.09 12.65
N LEU A 118 5.29 -10.87 12.98
CA LEU A 118 6.54 -10.56 13.65
C LEU A 118 6.24 -10.17 15.09
N ASP A 119 7.12 -10.54 16.02
CA ASP A 119 7.01 -10.13 17.43
C ASP A 119 7.01 -8.60 17.60
N CYS A 120 7.63 -7.89 16.66
CA CYS A 120 7.64 -6.43 16.57
C CYS A 120 6.46 -5.83 15.81
N ASP A 121 5.47 -6.60 15.34
CA ASP A 121 4.25 -6.01 14.77
C ASP A 121 3.40 -5.35 15.87
N THR A 122 2.87 -4.16 15.60
CA THR A 122 1.80 -3.55 16.43
C THR A 122 0.54 -4.40 16.42
N ILE A 123 -0.33 -4.21 17.42
CA ILE A 123 -1.59 -4.97 17.49
C ILE A 123 -2.49 -4.69 16.28
N THR A 124 -2.51 -3.46 15.76
CA THR A 124 -3.25 -3.15 14.52
C THR A 124 -2.66 -3.86 13.30
N GLN A 125 -1.33 -3.89 13.14
CA GLN A 125 -0.68 -4.65 12.06
C GLN A 125 -1.00 -6.16 12.15
N VAL A 126 -1.03 -6.72 13.35
CA VAL A 126 -1.45 -8.11 13.56
C VAL A 126 -2.89 -8.30 13.14
N LYS A 127 -3.81 -7.42 13.56
CA LYS A 127 -5.23 -7.49 13.14
C LYS A 127 -5.37 -7.44 11.63
N GLU A 128 -4.65 -6.55 10.94
CA GLU A 128 -4.66 -6.47 9.46
C GLU A 128 -4.18 -7.78 8.81
N LYS A 129 -3.07 -8.35 9.26
CA LYS A 129 -2.57 -9.66 8.77
C LYS A 129 -3.57 -10.78 9.01
N CYS A 130 -4.26 -10.76 10.16
CA CYS A 130 -5.29 -11.74 10.48
C CYS A 130 -6.52 -11.59 9.58
N LEU A 131 -6.93 -10.35 9.28
CA LEU A 131 -8.03 -10.06 8.36
C LEU A 131 -7.70 -10.51 6.94
N ASP A 132 -6.48 -10.29 6.46
CA ASP A 132 -6.06 -10.76 5.14
C ASP A 132 -6.07 -12.28 5.02
N ALA A 133 -5.73 -12.99 6.09
CA ALA A 133 -5.83 -14.45 6.13
C ALA A 133 -7.29 -14.90 6.17
N LYS A 134 -8.10 -14.34 7.08
CA LYS A 134 -9.49 -14.79 7.35
C LYS A 134 -10.41 -14.46 6.18
N TYR A 135 -10.21 -13.31 5.55
CA TYR A 135 -11.05 -12.76 4.50
C TYR A 135 -10.36 -12.74 3.13
N ARG A 136 -9.43 -13.67 2.88
CA ARG A 136 -8.60 -13.71 1.65
C ARG A 136 -9.40 -13.62 0.35
N THR A 137 -10.59 -14.21 0.32
CA THR A 137 -11.48 -14.28 -0.87
C THR A 137 -12.61 -13.24 -0.85
N VAL A 138 -12.66 -12.37 0.17
CA VAL A 138 -13.70 -11.36 0.33
C VAL A 138 -13.15 -9.99 -0.11
N PRO A 139 -13.89 -9.18 -0.88
CA PRO A 139 -13.49 -7.83 -1.26
C PRO A 139 -13.16 -6.97 -0.03
N TYR A 140 -12.18 -6.05 -0.11
CA TYR A 140 -11.73 -5.30 1.07
C TYR A 140 -12.85 -4.45 1.69
N SER A 141 -13.73 -3.87 0.89
CA SER A 141 -14.84 -3.02 1.37
C SER A 141 -15.91 -3.77 2.17
N ASP A 142 -15.99 -5.09 2.01
CA ASP A 142 -16.93 -5.96 2.74
C ASP A 142 -16.33 -6.54 4.03
N ARG A 143 -15.05 -6.23 4.33
CA ARG A 143 -14.37 -6.72 5.53
C ARG A 143 -14.59 -5.79 6.71
N PRO A 144 -14.60 -6.31 7.95
CA PRO A 144 -14.56 -5.45 9.13
C PRO A 144 -13.24 -4.65 9.17
N ASN A 145 -13.29 -3.42 9.67
CA ASN A 145 -12.09 -2.60 9.86
C ASN A 145 -11.30 -3.12 11.06
N ALA A 146 -9.96 -3.11 10.98
CA ALA A 146 -9.11 -3.48 12.11
C ALA A 146 -9.40 -2.65 13.36
N ASN A 147 -9.81 -1.38 13.22
CA ASN A 147 -10.16 -0.51 14.33
C ASN A 147 -11.47 -0.89 15.04
N ASP A 148 -12.35 -1.62 14.36
CA ASP A 148 -13.65 -2.05 14.87
C ASP A 148 -13.59 -3.43 15.55
N LEU A 149 -12.37 -3.97 15.67
CA LEU A 149 -12.09 -5.30 16.22
C LEU A 149 -11.17 -5.21 17.43
N ASP A 150 -11.49 -6.03 18.42
CA ASP A 150 -10.57 -6.41 19.48
C ASP A 150 -9.82 -7.69 19.09
N LEU A 151 -8.55 -7.77 19.49
CA LEU A 151 -7.71 -8.97 19.35
C LEU A 151 -7.55 -9.60 20.73
N GLU A 152 -8.13 -10.76 20.95
CA GLU A 152 -8.08 -11.48 22.21
C GLU A 152 -7.07 -12.63 22.15
N TRP A 153 -6.12 -12.67 23.08
CA TRP A 153 -5.25 -13.81 23.28
C TRP A 153 -5.83 -14.79 24.31
N ARG A 154 -5.98 -16.06 23.92
CA ARG A 154 -6.34 -17.16 24.82
C ARG A 154 -5.09 -17.66 25.53
N THR A 155 -4.86 -17.17 26.74
CA THR A 155 -3.67 -17.47 27.55
C THR A 155 -3.75 -18.80 28.32
N GLY A 156 -4.73 -19.65 27.99
CA GLY A 156 -5.01 -20.88 28.74
C GLY A 156 -5.46 -20.57 30.17
N ILE A 157 -4.54 -20.71 31.14
CA ILE A 157 -4.78 -20.65 32.59
C ILE A 157 -5.25 -19.27 33.04
N ASN A 158 -4.78 -18.18 32.41
CA ASN A 158 -5.14 -16.80 32.80
C ASN A 158 -6.38 -16.26 32.06
N GLY A 159 -7.11 -17.12 31.33
CA GLY A 159 -8.30 -16.73 30.58
C GLY A 159 -7.96 -15.99 29.28
N ARG A 160 -8.71 -14.91 29.00
CA ARG A 160 -8.60 -14.11 27.77
C ARG A 160 -8.00 -12.75 28.09
N MET A 161 -7.06 -12.31 27.26
CA MET A 161 -6.45 -10.98 27.36
C MET A 161 -6.67 -10.20 26.06
N VAL A 162 -7.31 -9.04 26.16
CA VAL A 162 -7.49 -8.13 25.01
C VAL A 162 -6.19 -7.38 24.78
N LEU A 163 -5.64 -7.48 23.58
CA LEU A 163 -4.45 -6.76 23.14
C LEU A 163 -4.88 -5.48 22.43
N GLN A 164 -4.20 -4.37 22.73
CA GLN A 164 -4.44 -3.07 22.10
C GLN A 164 -3.12 -2.38 21.78
N ASP A 165 -3.09 -1.47 20.79
CA ASP A 165 -1.88 -0.69 20.48
C ASP A 165 -1.47 0.23 21.63
N ILE A 166 -2.44 0.72 22.41
CA ILE A 166 -2.22 1.52 23.60
C ILE A 166 -3.18 1.05 24.69
N ASP A 167 -2.67 0.75 25.87
CA ASP A 167 -3.44 0.38 27.06
C ASP A 167 -2.73 0.83 28.35
N SER A 168 -3.24 0.41 29.51
CA SER A 168 -2.66 0.73 30.81
C SER A 168 -1.28 0.12 31.05
N THR A 169 -0.86 -0.84 30.23
CA THR A 169 0.46 -1.48 30.31
C THR A 169 1.48 -0.84 29.38
N SER A 170 1.06 0.07 28.50
CA SER A 170 1.94 0.74 27.54
C SER A 170 3.10 1.46 28.21
N ARG A 171 4.30 1.23 27.66
CA ARG A 171 5.54 1.79 28.21
C ARG A 171 5.67 3.27 27.84
N ALA A 172 5.68 4.12 28.86
CA ALA A 172 6.10 5.51 28.74
C ALA A 172 7.64 5.58 28.73
N GLU A 173 8.18 6.43 27.86
CA GLU A 173 9.60 6.68 27.72
C GLU A 173 9.94 8.17 27.97
N PRO A 174 11.20 8.49 28.33
CA PRO A 174 11.63 9.86 28.57
C PRO A 174 11.28 10.81 27.41
N GLY A 175 10.95 12.05 27.75
CA GLY A 175 10.59 13.08 26.77
C GLY A 175 9.12 13.06 26.32
N GLY A 176 8.24 12.42 27.10
CA GLY A 176 6.80 12.37 26.79
C GLY A 176 6.45 11.45 25.62
N TRP A 177 7.32 10.47 25.35
CA TRP A 177 7.10 9.45 24.32
C TRP A 177 6.39 8.24 24.91
N LYS A 178 5.55 7.60 24.10
CA LYS A 178 4.90 6.34 24.44
C LYS A 178 5.02 5.39 23.25
N ARG A 179 5.44 4.16 23.53
CA ARG A 179 5.64 3.15 22.50
C ARG A 179 4.32 2.43 22.22
N LEU A 180 3.99 2.22 20.95
CA LEU A 180 2.90 1.33 20.55
C LEU A 180 3.20 -0.09 21.01
N ASN A 181 2.21 -0.75 21.61
CA ASN A 181 2.32 -2.12 22.07
C ASN A 181 2.43 -3.07 20.87
N THR A 182 3.29 -4.07 21.00
CA THR A 182 3.54 -5.12 19.99
C THR A 182 3.27 -6.50 20.57
N LEU A 183 3.34 -7.57 19.78
CA LEU A 183 3.27 -8.94 20.31
C LEU A 183 4.37 -9.22 21.35
N SER A 184 5.57 -8.69 21.13
CA SER A 184 6.69 -8.77 22.07
C SER A 184 6.39 -8.06 23.39
N HIS A 185 5.67 -6.93 23.37
CA HIS A 185 5.26 -6.22 24.59
C HIS A 185 4.43 -7.11 25.52
N TYR A 186 3.49 -7.88 24.96
CA TYR A 186 2.64 -8.82 25.70
C TYR A 186 3.28 -10.20 25.90
N ASN A 187 4.51 -10.42 25.42
CA ASN A 187 5.19 -11.71 25.40
C ASN A 187 4.34 -12.83 24.75
N VAL A 188 3.66 -12.53 23.64
CA VAL A 188 2.87 -13.53 22.92
C VAL A 188 3.82 -14.61 22.35
N PRO A 189 3.65 -15.88 22.74
CA PRO A 189 4.54 -16.95 22.27
C PRO A 189 4.20 -17.38 20.84
N ASN A 190 5.16 -18.06 20.20
CA ASN A 190 4.89 -18.78 18.96
C ASN A 190 3.78 -19.82 19.19
N ASN A 191 2.95 -20.05 18.17
CA ASN A 191 1.76 -20.90 18.19
C ASN A 191 0.64 -20.44 19.15
N ALA A 192 0.64 -19.17 19.58
CA ALA A 192 -0.47 -18.62 20.37
C ALA A 192 -1.79 -18.60 19.59
N VAL A 193 -2.89 -18.88 20.29
CA VAL A 193 -4.25 -18.83 19.72
C VAL A 193 -4.89 -17.47 20.06
N LEU A 194 -5.21 -16.70 19.02
CA LEU A 194 -5.87 -15.40 19.10
C LEU A 194 -7.29 -15.46 18.52
N MET A 195 -8.12 -14.48 18.85
CA MET A 195 -9.49 -14.34 18.36
C MET A 195 -9.76 -12.88 17.98
N LEU A 196 -10.40 -12.67 16.83
CA LEU A 196 -10.93 -11.36 16.45
C LEU A 196 -12.40 -11.28 16.89
N SER A 197 -12.77 -10.23 17.61
CA SER A 197 -14.15 -10.02 18.05
C SER A 197 -14.61 -8.60 17.75
N LEU A 198 -15.85 -8.47 17.26
CA LEU A 198 -16.47 -7.18 16.99
C LEU A 198 -16.68 -6.42 18.30
N LEU A 199 -16.36 -5.13 18.30
CA LEU A 199 -16.59 -4.27 19.47
C LEU A 199 -18.07 -4.23 19.90
N SER A 200 -19.01 -4.38 18.96
CA SER A 200 -20.46 -4.36 19.23
C SER A 200 -20.94 -5.55 20.07
N GLU A 201 -20.36 -6.74 19.89
CA GLU A 201 -20.72 -7.96 20.66
C GLU A 201 -20.44 -7.83 22.17
N ARG A 202 -19.60 -6.87 22.56
CA ARG A 202 -19.36 -6.56 23.97
C ARG A 202 -20.61 -6.02 24.65
N SER A 203 -21.45 -5.26 23.93
CA SER A 203 -22.63 -4.61 24.49
C SER A 203 -23.74 -5.60 24.87
N GLU A 204 -23.84 -6.72 24.16
CA GLU A 204 -24.84 -7.76 24.45
C GLU A 204 -24.39 -8.71 25.57
N LYS A 205 -23.08 -9.04 25.64
CA LYS A 205 -22.53 -9.95 26.66
C LYS A 205 -22.26 -9.28 28.02
N SER A 206 -22.27 -7.94 28.10
CA SER A 206 -21.97 -7.20 29.34
C SER A 206 -23.20 -6.85 30.19
N THR A 207 -24.40 -7.34 29.83
CA THR A 207 -25.61 -7.16 30.66
C THR A 207 -25.73 -8.13 31.85
N LEU A 208 -24.79 -9.08 32.01
CA LEU A 208 -24.86 -10.11 33.07
C LEU A 208 -23.64 -10.20 34.02
N SER A 209 -22.66 -9.28 33.94
CA SER A 209 -21.55 -9.26 34.90
C SER A 209 -21.33 -7.87 35.50
N LEU A 210 -21.65 -7.80 36.78
CA LEU A 210 -21.48 -6.73 37.76
C LEU A 210 -20.26 -5.80 37.53
N LYS A 211 -20.58 -4.50 37.44
CA LYS A 211 -19.92 -3.35 38.10
C LYS A 211 -18.51 -3.61 38.64
N ASN A 212 -17.49 -3.26 37.85
CA ASN A 212 -16.25 -2.58 38.25
C ASN A 212 -15.23 -2.61 37.10
N SER A 213 -15.45 -1.80 36.06
CA SER A 213 -14.38 -1.41 35.13
C SER A 213 -14.57 0.05 34.79
N PRO A 214 -13.59 0.94 35.02
CA PRO A 214 -13.71 2.33 34.63
C PRO A 214 -13.73 2.37 33.11
N THR A 215 -14.81 2.91 32.57
CA THR A 215 -14.97 3.23 31.15
C THR A 215 -13.96 4.33 30.80
N LEU A 216 -12.77 3.94 30.37
CA LEU A 216 -11.83 4.85 29.73
C LEU A 216 -12.23 5.01 28.26
N SER A 217 -12.65 6.24 27.94
CA SER A 217 -12.80 6.79 26.60
C SER A 217 -11.63 6.38 25.71
N ARG A 218 -11.94 5.74 24.58
CA ARG A 218 -10.94 5.15 23.67
C ARG A 218 -10.27 6.22 22.81
N PRO A 219 -8.96 6.12 22.52
CA PRO A 219 -8.26 7.05 21.64
C PRO A 219 -8.64 6.84 20.18
N TRP A 220 -9.14 7.89 19.54
CA TRP A 220 -9.22 7.99 18.09
C TRP A 220 -7.79 8.13 17.53
N VAL A 221 -7.15 7.02 17.18
CA VAL A 221 -5.94 7.05 16.34
C VAL A 221 -6.42 7.21 14.90
N GLY A 222 -6.81 8.45 14.56
CA GLY A 222 -6.96 8.84 13.17
C GLY A 222 -5.61 8.64 12.48
N THR A 223 -5.61 7.95 11.35
CA THR A 223 -4.48 7.75 10.44
C THR A 223 -4.07 9.06 9.74
N ASN A 224 -3.89 10.13 10.53
CA ASN A 224 -3.40 11.43 10.10
C ASN A 224 -1.91 11.52 10.36
N SER A 225 -1.18 11.28 9.27
CA SER A 225 0.26 11.45 9.15
C SER A 225 0.68 12.90 9.48
N SER A 226 1.19 13.08 10.69
CA SER A 226 2.11 14.15 11.07
C SER A 226 3.12 13.57 12.04
N SER A 227 4.32 14.15 12.11
CA SER A 227 5.39 13.79 13.06
C SER A 227 5.03 13.98 14.54
N ASN A 228 3.75 14.22 14.86
CA ASN A 228 3.19 14.32 16.20
C ASN A 228 1.87 13.54 16.28
N SER A 229 1.91 12.21 16.05
CA SER A 229 0.81 11.35 16.51
C SER A 229 0.78 11.43 18.03
N LYS A 230 -0.12 12.24 18.57
CA LYS A 230 -0.37 12.33 20.01
C LYS A 230 -1.45 11.35 20.40
N ASP A 231 -1.31 10.68 21.53
CA ASP A 231 -2.45 9.99 22.13
C ASP A 231 -3.47 11.01 22.68
N THR A 232 -4.60 10.52 23.19
CA THR A 232 -5.66 11.34 23.80
C THR A 232 -5.21 12.19 24.99
N GLU A 233 -4.05 11.87 25.59
CA GLU A 233 -3.44 12.59 26.70
C GLU A 233 -2.32 13.55 26.23
N GLY A 234 -2.12 13.68 24.91
CA GLY A 234 -1.15 14.59 24.32
C GLY A 234 0.28 14.04 24.24
N GLN A 235 0.50 12.76 24.53
CA GLN A 235 1.81 12.10 24.53
C GLN A 235 2.25 11.73 23.13
N LYS A 236 3.52 11.93 22.77
CA LYS A 236 4.06 11.61 21.44
C LYS A 236 4.16 10.08 21.27
N LEU A 237 3.68 9.53 20.16
CA LEU A 237 3.68 8.09 19.89
C LEU A 237 4.82 7.68 18.96
N PHE A 238 5.43 6.52 19.22
CA PHE A 238 6.39 5.90 18.30
C PHE A 238 6.21 4.37 18.24
N HIS A 239 6.67 3.73 17.15
CA HIS A 239 6.65 2.26 17.02
C HIS A 239 8.06 1.66 17.16
N LEU A 240 8.81 1.64 16.07
CA LEU A 240 10.16 1.06 15.98
C LEU A 240 11.21 2.15 16.12
N VAL A 241 10.94 3.30 15.52
CA VAL A 241 11.86 4.45 15.50
C VAL A 241 11.15 5.66 16.07
N LYS A 242 11.81 6.35 17.00
CA LYS A 242 11.36 7.68 17.41
C LYS A 242 11.63 8.64 16.26
N PRO A 243 10.64 9.44 15.82
CA PRO A 243 10.91 10.57 14.94
C PRO A 243 12.02 11.44 15.55
N THR A 244 13.21 11.44 14.95
CA THR A 244 14.28 12.32 15.39
C THR A 244 14.00 13.73 14.86
N GLU A 245 14.12 14.74 15.73
CA GLU A 245 14.06 16.15 15.28
C GLU A 245 15.29 16.53 14.43
N HIS A 246 16.34 15.70 14.46
CA HIS A 246 17.60 15.91 13.75
C HIS A 246 17.89 14.67 12.88
N GLY A 247 18.30 14.89 11.62
CA GLY A 247 18.58 13.86 10.62
C GLY A 247 19.71 12.89 11.01
N PRO A 248 20.05 11.94 10.14
CA PRO A 248 21.11 10.96 10.42
C PRO A 248 22.43 11.68 10.71
N SER A 249 23.13 11.26 11.78
CA SER A 249 24.49 11.73 12.05
C SER A 249 25.44 11.24 10.95
N GLU A 250 26.30 12.12 10.41
CA GLU A 250 27.18 11.87 9.24
C GLU A 250 28.03 10.57 9.31
N ASN A 251 28.32 10.07 10.52
CA ASN A 251 29.09 8.82 10.71
C ASN A 251 28.24 7.52 10.53
N GLN A 252 26.91 7.59 10.56
CA GLN A 252 26.02 6.45 10.26
C GLN A 252 25.74 6.31 8.76
N GLU A 253 26.12 7.26 7.91
CA GLU A 253 25.76 7.21 6.48
C GLU A 253 26.67 6.31 5.64
N LYS A 254 27.96 6.18 5.97
CA LYS A 254 28.94 5.59 5.04
C LYS A 254 29.09 4.06 5.09
N MET A 255 28.95 3.43 6.26
CA MET A 255 29.03 1.95 6.39
C MET A 255 27.67 1.26 6.21
N VAL A 256 26.58 2.02 6.28
CA VAL A 256 25.23 1.49 6.44
C VAL A 256 24.48 1.43 5.09
N THR A 257 24.98 2.13 4.06
CA THR A 257 24.47 2.12 2.68
C THR A 257 24.55 0.77 1.98
N GLU A 258 25.59 -0.04 2.19
CA GLU A 258 25.74 -1.35 1.51
C GLU A 258 24.69 -2.39 1.98
N ILE A 259 24.37 -2.39 3.28
CA ILE A 259 23.33 -3.27 3.85
C ILE A 259 21.96 -2.87 3.30
N TYR A 260 21.70 -1.57 3.18
CA TYR A 260 20.47 -1.04 2.59
C TYR A 260 20.38 -1.36 1.09
N LEU A 261 21.48 -1.23 0.34
CA LEU A 261 21.54 -1.62 -1.06
C LEU A 261 21.23 -3.11 -1.23
N THR A 262 21.77 -3.97 -0.36
CA THR A 262 21.48 -5.41 -0.38
C THR A 262 19.99 -5.68 -0.16
N ARG A 263 19.33 -4.95 0.75
CA ARG A 263 17.88 -5.07 0.97
C ARG A 263 17.06 -4.61 -0.25
N LEU A 264 17.45 -3.50 -0.89
CA LEU A 264 16.82 -3.01 -2.13
C LEU A 264 16.96 -4.04 -3.25
N LEU A 265 18.16 -4.59 -3.44
CA LEU A 265 18.44 -5.60 -4.46
C LEU A 265 17.67 -6.90 -4.20
N MET A 266 17.55 -7.32 -2.94
CA MET A 266 16.75 -8.49 -2.56
C MET A 266 15.27 -8.29 -2.84
N MET A 267 14.72 -7.11 -2.51
CA MET A 267 13.34 -6.75 -2.82
C MET A 267 13.10 -6.73 -4.33
N LYS A 268 13.99 -6.05 -5.09
CA LYS A 268 13.96 -6.02 -6.55
C LYS A 268 14.01 -7.42 -7.16
N GLY A 269 14.95 -8.26 -6.71
CA GLY A 269 15.13 -9.63 -7.19
C GLY A 269 13.89 -10.49 -6.97
N THR A 270 13.27 -10.40 -5.78
CA THR A 270 12.06 -11.16 -5.43
C THR A 270 10.87 -10.75 -6.30
N LEU A 271 10.76 -9.46 -6.62
CA LEU A 271 9.64 -8.91 -7.39
C LEU A 271 9.85 -8.95 -8.91
N GLN A 272 11.06 -9.25 -9.37
CA GLN A 272 11.45 -9.12 -10.77
C GLN A 272 10.52 -9.89 -11.72
N LYS A 273 10.10 -11.10 -11.35
CA LYS A 273 9.17 -11.90 -12.16
C LYS A 273 7.80 -11.21 -12.30
N PHE A 274 7.22 -10.72 -11.20
CA PHE A 274 5.94 -10.02 -11.23
C PHE A 274 6.01 -8.73 -12.06
N ILE A 275 7.12 -8.01 -11.96
CA ILE A 275 7.39 -6.82 -12.76
C ILE A 275 7.46 -7.19 -14.25
N ASN A 276 8.23 -8.22 -14.60
CA ASN A 276 8.39 -8.65 -15.99
C ASN A 276 7.06 -9.13 -16.58
N ASP A 277 6.31 -9.98 -15.86
CA ASP A 277 5.00 -10.47 -16.28
C ASP A 277 4.01 -9.32 -16.53
N LEU A 278 4.04 -8.27 -15.70
CA LEU A 278 3.21 -7.09 -15.89
C LEU A 278 3.67 -6.26 -17.10
N LEU A 279 4.97 -6.00 -17.25
CA LEU A 279 5.50 -5.22 -18.37
C LEU A 279 5.26 -5.93 -19.70
N GLU A 280 5.41 -7.25 -19.74
CA GLU A 280 5.06 -8.06 -20.92
C GLU A 280 3.57 -7.90 -21.24
N SER A 281 2.69 -7.95 -20.24
CA SER A 281 1.26 -7.70 -20.45
C SER A 281 0.93 -6.26 -20.85
N ILE A 282 1.79 -5.27 -20.61
CA ILE A 282 1.54 -3.86 -20.97
C ILE A 282 2.02 -3.56 -22.39
N PHE A 283 3.16 -4.14 -22.80
CA PHE A 283 3.87 -3.77 -24.02
C PHE A 283 3.89 -4.84 -25.11
N SER A 284 3.45 -6.07 -24.84
CA SER A 284 3.45 -7.13 -25.86
C SER A 284 2.35 -6.94 -26.90
N THR A 285 2.73 -6.99 -28.17
CA THR A 285 1.81 -6.94 -29.33
C THR A 285 1.54 -8.31 -29.95
N THR A 286 2.30 -9.33 -29.53
CA THR A 286 2.41 -10.62 -30.22
C THR A 286 1.87 -11.78 -29.38
N SER A 287 1.40 -11.51 -28.16
CA SER A 287 0.82 -12.55 -27.33
C SER A 287 -0.50 -13.05 -27.91
N ARG A 288 -0.55 -14.32 -28.33
CA ARG A 288 -1.81 -14.98 -28.72
C ARG A 288 -2.86 -14.95 -27.60
N SER A 289 -2.43 -14.76 -26.35
CA SER A 289 -3.32 -14.71 -25.19
C SER A 289 -3.81 -13.31 -24.83
N ALA A 290 -3.31 -12.23 -25.47
CA ALA A 290 -3.77 -10.86 -25.21
C ALA A 290 -3.65 -9.99 -26.49
N PRO A 291 -4.76 -9.76 -27.23
CA PRO A 291 -4.72 -8.93 -28.43
C PRO A 291 -4.44 -7.47 -28.09
N LEU A 292 -3.73 -6.76 -28.98
CA LEU A 292 -3.49 -5.32 -28.83
C LEU A 292 -4.84 -4.56 -28.83
N PRO A 293 -5.13 -3.74 -27.82
CA PRO A 293 -6.33 -2.91 -27.81
C PRO A 293 -6.41 -1.99 -29.03
N ALA A 294 -7.54 -2.05 -29.76
CA ALA A 294 -7.77 -1.24 -30.95
C ALA A 294 -7.63 0.27 -30.67
N ALA A 295 -7.97 0.71 -29.45
CA ALA A 295 -7.81 2.09 -29.00
C ALA A 295 -6.35 2.57 -29.04
N ILE A 296 -5.39 1.70 -28.70
CA ILE A 296 -3.95 2.04 -28.76
C ILE A 296 -3.56 2.26 -30.20
N LYS A 297 -3.84 1.29 -31.08
CA LYS A 297 -3.53 1.42 -32.51
C LYS A 297 -4.16 2.68 -33.10
N TYR A 298 -5.45 2.90 -32.87
CA TYR A 298 -6.19 4.05 -33.38
C TYR A 298 -5.57 5.40 -32.97
N MET A 299 -5.24 5.55 -31.69
CA MET A 299 -4.68 6.81 -31.19
C MET A 299 -3.22 7.00 -31.60
N PHE A 300 -2.45 5.92 -31.69
CA PHE A 300 -1.05 5.98 -32.11
C PHE A 300 -0.92 6.27 -33.60
N ASP A 301 -1.77 5.66 -34.45
CA ASP A 301 -1.87 5.99 -35.88
C ASP A 301 -2.24 7.48 -36.05
N PHE A 302 -3.20 7.99 -35.26
CA PHE A 302 -3.53 9.42 -35.26
C PHE A 302 -2.31 10.31 -34.92
N MET A 303 -1.51 9.95 -33.91
CA MET A 303 -0.30 10.72 -33.57
C MET A 303 0.74 10.69 -34.69
N ASP A 304 0.90 9.55 -35.38
CA ASP A 304 1.78 9.42 -36.53
C ASP A 304 1.31 10.31 -37.69
N GLU A 305 0.00 10.30 -38.00
CA GLU A 305 -0.61 11.16 -39.01
C GLU A 305 -0.39 12.65 -38.70
N GLN A 306 -0.62 13.07 -37.45
CA GLN A 306 -0.44 14.47 -37.04
C GLN A 306 1.02 14.91 -37.11
N ALA A 307 1.96 14.02 -36.78
CA ALA A 307 3.39 14.31 -36.92
C ALA A 307 3.78 14.51 -38.39
N LEU A 308 3.27 13.66 -39.29
CA LEU A 308 3.51 13.76 -40.73
C LEU A 308 2.92 15.06 -41.31
N GLU A 309 1.67 15.39 -40.96
CA GLU A 309 0.99 16.61 -41.41
C GLU A 309 1.76 17.89 -41.02
N HIS A 310 2.46 17.87 -39.87
CA HIS A 310 3.24 18.99 -39.36
C HIS A 310 4.74 18.96 -39.75
N GLY A 311 5.15 18.02 -40.62
CA GLY A 311 6.55 17.89 -41.04
C GLY A 311 7.51 17.49 -39.91
N ILE A 312 7.03 16.84 -38.86
CA ILE A 312 7.85 16.35 -37.74
C ILE A 312 8.52 15.05 -38.18
N THR A 313 9.82 15.12 -38.48
CA THR A 313 10.62 13.99 -38.95
C THR A 313 11.41 13.27 -37.85
N ASP A 314 11.57 13.90 -36.67
CA ASP A 314 12.27 13.30 -35.53
C ASP A 314 11.39 12.22 -34.86
N PRO A 315 11.75 10.92 -34.97
CA PRO A 315 10.95 9.83 -34.40
C PRO A 315 10.85 9.90 -32.86
N GLU A 316 11.80 10.56 -32.19
CA GLU A 316 11.78 10.75 -30.73
C GLU A 316 10.60 11.62 -30.28
N VAL A 317 10.13 12.54 -31.13
CA VAL A 317 8.97 13.39 -30.81
C VAL A 317 7.72 12.54 -30.70
N VAL A 318 7.46 11.71 -31.71
CA VAL A 318 6.25 10.87 -31.76
C VAL A 318 6.32 9.76 -30.72
N HIS A 319 7.50 9.19 -30.49
CA HIS A 319 7.74 8.27 -29.38
C HIS A 319 7.41 8.92 -28.02
N ALA A 320 7.84 10.17 -27.80
CA ALA A 320 7.51 10.91 -26.59
C ALA A 320 6.01 11.18 -26.46
N TRP A 321 5.30 11.52 -27.55
CA TRP A 321 3.85 11.70 -27.52
C TRP A 321 3.12 10.43 -27.09
N LYS A 322 3.46 9.30 -27.71
CA LYS A 322 2.89 7.98 -27.39
C LYS A 322 3.17 7.59 -25.92
N SER A 323 4.41 7.79 -25.47
CA SER A 323 4.83 7.52 -24.09
C SER A 323 4.12 8.40 -23.05
N ASN A 324 3.99 9.69 -23.35
CA ASN A 324 3.33 10.66 -22.48
C ASN A 324 1.81 10.46 -22.44
N ALA A 325 1.20 10.00 -23.53
CA ALA A 325 -0.25 9.83 -23.63
C ALA A 325 -0.77 8.56 -22.95
N LEU A 326 -0.06 7.44 -23.07
CA LEU A 326 -0.53 6.13 -22.60
C LEU A 326 0.31 5.58 -21.42
N PRO A 327 1.57 5.13 -21.59
CA PRO A 327 2.38 4.61 -20.48
C PRO A 327 2.42 5.53 -19.25
N LEU A 328 2.73 6.81 -19.44
CA LEU A 328 2.87 7.76 -18.34
C LEU A 328 1.54 8.08 -17.62
N ARG A 329 0.43 8.13 -18.36
CA ARG A 329 -0.86 8.64 -17.84
C ARG A 329 -1.77 7.55 -17.34
N PHE A 330 -1.81 6.46 -18.08
CA PHE A 330 -2.67 5.34 -17.79
C PHE A 330 -1.91 4.33 -16.93
N TRP A 331 -0.85 3.73 -17.47
CA TRP A 331 -0.18 2.61 -16.80
C TRP A 331 0.55 2.99 -15.52
N VAL A 332 1.36 4.06 -15.52
CA VAL A 332 2.05 4.53 -14.30
C VAL A 332 1.04 4.92 -13.22
N ASN A 333 -0.10 5.50 -13.59
CA ASN A 333 -1.14 5.87 -12.64
C ASN A 333 -1.78 4.63 -11.99
N LEU A 334 -2.10 3.60 -12.78
CA LEU A 334 -2.67 2.35 -12.27
C LEU A 334 -1.68 1.55 -11.42
N ILE A 335 -0.40 1.53 -11.80
CA ILE A 335 0.67 0.88 -11.01
C ILE A 335 0.81 1.56 -9.64
N LYS A 336 0.75 2.90 -9.60
CA LYS A 336 0.79 3.67 -8.34
C LYS A 336 -0.49 3.54 -7.51
N ASN A 337 -1.64 3.39 -8.19
CA ASN A 337 -2.97 3.42 -7.58
C ASN A 337 -3.79 2.18 -7.96
N PRO A 338 -3.38 0.96 -7.53
CA PRO A 338 -4.08 -0.27 -7.88
C PRO A 338 -5.53 -0.32 -7.34
N HIS A 339 -5.83 0.46 -6.29
CA HIS A 339 -7.17 0.63 -5.72
C HIS A 339 -8.16 1.35 -6.64
N PHE A 340 -7.71 1.90 -7.78
CA PHE A 340 -8.59 2.38 -8.84
C PHE A 340 -9.23 1.24 -9.64
N VAL A 341 -8.65 0.04 -9.60
CA VAL A 341 -9.11 -1.14 -10.35
C VAL A 341 -9.63 -2.22 -9.41
N PHE A 342 -9.00 -2.39 -8.25
CA PHE A 342 -9.33 -3.47 -7.31
C PHE A 342 -9.92 -2.92 -6.01
N ASP A 343 -10.82 -3.70 -5.41
CA ASP A 343 -11.30 -3.45 -4.05
C ASP A 343 -10.29 -3.96 -3.01
N ILE A 344 -9.27 -3.12 -2.79
CA ILE A 344 -8.14 -3.35 -1.88
C ILE A 344 -8.00 -2.17 -0.93
N GLN A 345 -7.25 -2.37 0.16
CA GLN A 345 -6.91 -1.29 1.10
C GLN A 345 -6.30 -0.10 0.35
N LYS A 346 -6.93 1.07 0.49
CA LYS A 346 -6.38 2.31 -0.05
C LYS A 346 -5.08 2.63 0.70
N PRO A 347 -4.00 3.01 0.01
CA PRO A 347 -2.77 3.41 0.68
C PRO A 347 -3.08 4.58 1.61
N THR A 348 -2.66 4.46 2.87
CA THR A 348 -2.76 5.54 3.84
C THR A 348 -2.04 6.75 3.26
N LYS A 349 -2.77 7.86 3.01
CA LYS A 349 -2.17 9.10 2.51
C LYS A 349 -1.17 9.60 3.56
N VAL A 350 0.10 9.25 3.42
CA VAL A 350 1.15 10.15 3.83
C VAL A 350 1.09 11.28 2.80
N ARG A 351 0.73 12.50 3.23
CA ARG A 351 0.96 13.68 2.39
C ARG A 351 2.47 13.71 2.11
N SER A 352 2.89 13.13 0.98
CA SER A 352 4.16 13.42 0.36
C SER A 352 4.14 14.91 0.08
N TYR A 353 5.01 15.66 0.75
CA TYR A 353 5.18 17.08 0.51
C TYR A 353 5.33 17.35 -0.98
N SER A 354 4.40 18.15 -1.50
CA SER A 354 4.60 18.90 -2.74
C SER A 354 5.69 19.93 -2.48
N GLY A 355 6.87 19.69 -3.03
CA GLY A 355 7.88 20.70 -3.37
C GLY A 355 8.02 20.72 -4.88
#